data_AF-A0A1M7RC09-F1
#
_entry.id   AF-A0A1M7RC09-F1
#
_cell.length_a   1.000
_cell.length_b   1.000
_cell.length_c   1.000
_cell.angle_alpha   90.00
_cell.angle_beta   90.00
_cell.angle_gamma   90.00
#
_symmetry.space_group_name_H-M   'P 1'
#
loop_
_entity.id
_entity.type
_entity.pdbx_description
1 polymer ?
#
loop_
_entity_poly.entity_id
_entity_poly.type
_entity_poly.pdbx_seq_one_letter_code
_entity_poly.pdbx_strand_id
1 'polypeptide(L)'
;MLIPATFSNKKINGFSILSTNIILLKTNTKVFPVAGSIHIFKLVKTQITMKTLSPRLLWIAVISFIIASCTKEEITPRPAPPAKGVVNEVTATAVSLTEDFESGTKAAYAAANVTLGSGSWYFDEALIGNLSTDVKTGAASARIRNTGSITMNFNASGANTITISHAVFGADGSSTWQLWISTDGGSTYTQTGSTVTTSSTTLQTATFTLSITGNIRLSIRKVSGGSNRINIDNITISTGTSGGGGTPGDNSHLLLGNPSGAVASTSYPTNYLMDQTYYVLSYNNVRGTPNWVSWHISSSDLGSAARQDDFRANTSLPSGWYQVGATSYSGSGFDRGHNCPSADRTSTVTANSSTFLMTNMIPQAPQNNQQTWNNLEMYTRSLVTAGNEVYVIMGNYGTGGTGSNGGTTTTIDNGHVTVPSNVWKVIVVIANGNNDLSRITSSTRVIAVNTPNINSIGTDWKSYRTSVDAIETATGYDLLSNVPASIQQVVEAQVDNQ
;
A
#
# COMPACT_ATOMS: atom_id res chain seq x y z
N MET A 1 -24.71 -12.61 57.89
CA MET A 1 -23.40 -13.18 58.28
C MET A 1 -22.35 -12.15 57.87
N LEU A 2 -22.04 -11.23 58.79
CA LEU A 2 -21.06 -10.16 58.61
C LEU A 2 -19.67 -10.68 59.00
N ILE A 3 -18.65 -10.31 58.24
CA ILE A 3 -17.26 -10.25 58.72
C ILE A 3 -16.67 -8.91 58.23
N PRO A 4 -16.33 -7.98 59.14
CA PRO A 4 -15.63 -6.74 58.81
C PRO A 4 -14.11 -6.91 58.96
N ALA A 5 -13.32 -6.26 58.12
CA ALA A 5 -11.88 -6.10 58.34
C ALA A 5 -11.58 -4.66 58.77
N THR A 6 -10.87 -4.58 59.88
CA THR A 6 -10.54 -3.41 60.70
C THR A 6 -9.43 -2.55 60.11
N PHE A 7 -9.59 -1.23 60.23
CA PHE A 7 -8.49 -0.26 60.17
C PHE A 7 -7.70 -0.28 61.49
N SER A 8 -6.37 -0.21 61.40
CA SER A 8 -5.52 0.25 62.50
C SER A 8 -4.47 1.22 61.96
N ASN A 9 -4.62 2.49 62.35
CA ASN A 9 -3.61 3.52 62.23
C ASN A 9 -2.77 3.48 63.51
N LYS A 10 -1.46 3.23 63.38
CA LYS A 10 -0.50 3.69 64.39
C LYS A 10 0.69 4.35 63.69
N LYS A 11 0.86 5.61 64.07
CA LYS A 11 1.75 6.63 63.55
C LYS A 11 2.95 6.77 64.51
N ILE A 12 4.01 7.46 64.06
CA ILE A 12 5.07 8.16 64.85
C ILE A 12 6.27 7.24 65.17
N ASN A 13 7.55 7.53 64.86
CA ASN A 13 8.30 8.74 64.50
C ASN A 13 9.63 8.37 63.81
N GLY A 14 10.16 9.24 62.95
CA GLY A 14 11.54 9.14 62.45
C GLY A 14 11.85 10.12 61.31
N PHE A 15 12.11 11.38 61.66
CA PHE A 15 12.56 12.45 60.78
C PHE A 15 13.95 12.19 60.17
N SER A 16 14.13 12.50 58.89
CA SER A 16 15.35 13.12 58.36
C SER A 16 15.01 13.91 57.10
N ILE A 17 15.40 15.18 57.13
CA ILE A 17 15.09 16.26 56.19
C ILE A 17 16.06 16.19 55.01
N LEU A 18 15.57 16.41 53.79
CA LEU A 18 16.30 17.13 52.75
C LEU A 18 15.29 17.84 51.84
N SER A 19 15.22 19.14 52.08
CA SER A 19 14.53 20.18 51.31
C SER A 19 15.07 20.31 49.89
N THR A 20 14.22 20.61 48.90
CA THR A 20 14.38 21.77 47.98
C THR A 20 13.06 22.07 47.23
N ASN A 21 12.44 23.18 47.62
CA ASN A 21 11.64 24.18 46.89
C ASN A 21 10.81 23.81 45.64
N ILE A 22 9.49 23.76 45.83
CA ILE A 22 8.46 24.02 44.82
C ILE A 22 8.20 25.54 44.78
N ILE A 23 8.41 26.18 43.63
CA ILE A 23 8.02 27.57 43.39
C ILE A 23 6.54 27.58 43.00
N LEU A 24 5.68 28.03 43.92
CA LEU A 24 4.32 28.48 43.63
C LEU A 24 4.37 29.88 43.01
N LEU A 25 4.02 30.02 41.73
CA LEU A 25 3.68 31.31 41.14
C LEU A 25 2.21 31.63 41.47
N LYS A 26 1.99 32.55 42.41
CA LYS A 26 0.71 33.23 42.60
C LYS A 26 0.48 34.18 41.41
N THR A 27 -0.56 33.95 40.62
CA THR A 27 -1.10 34.94 39.69
C THR A 27 -2.07 35.86 40.44
N ASN A 28 -1.70 37.14 40.58
CA ASN A 28 -2.63 38.18 41.01
C ASN A 28 -3.24 38.82 39.76
N THR A 29 -4.44 38.40 39.40
CA THR A 29 -5.27 39.05 38.38
C THR A 29 -5.94 40.28 39.00
N LYS A 30 -5.58 41.49 38.54
CA LYS A 30 -6.39 42.69 38.73
C LYS A 30 -6.98 43.07 37.39
N VAL A 31 -8.31 43.06 37.31
CA VAL A 31 -9.10 43.55 36.19
C VAL A 31 -9.47 45.01 36.47
N PHE A 32 -9.22 45.89 35.50
CA PHE A 32 -9.92 47.17 35.36
C PHE A 32 -10.21 47.41 33.86
N PRO A 33 -11.34 48.06 33.50
CA PRO A 33 -11.85 47.98 32.13
C PRO A 33 -11.68 49.28 31.30
N VAL A 34 -11.80 49.06 29.98
CA VAL A 34 -12.23 49.93 28.86
C VAL A 34 -11.25 50.91 28.17
N ALA A 35 -11.26 50.76 26.84
CA ALA A 35 -11.21 51.76 25.75
C ALA A 35 -9.87 52.01 25.03
N GLY A 36 -9.88 51.75 23.71
CA GLY A 36 -9.14 52.55 22.72
C GLY A 36 -7.98 51.88 22.01
N SER A 37 -8.30 51.29 20.85
CA SER A 37 -7.59 51.33 19.55
C SER A 37 -6.05 51.31 19.42
N ILE A 38 -5.62 50.58 18.37
CA ILE A 38 -4.34 50.59 17.64
C ILE A 38 -3.29 49.58 18.14
N HIS A 39 -3.16 48.46 17.42
CA HIS A 39 -2.04 47.52 17.52
C HIS A 39 -0.98 47.87 16.47
N ILE A 40 0.18 48.37 16.93
CA ILE A 40 1.44 48.37 16.20
C ILE A 40 2.32 47.28 16.84
N PHE A 41 2.82 46.36 16.01
CA PHE A 41 3.77 45.31 16.41
C PHE A 41 5.05 45.92 17.03
N LYS A 42 5.42 45.49 18.24
CA LYS A 42 6.76 45.73 18.82
C LYS A 42 7.46 44.39 19.08
N LEU A 43 8.56 44.21 18.36
CA LEU A 43 9.59 43.19 18.59
C LEU A 43 10.15 43.31 20.01
N VAL A 44 10.23 42.20 20.74
CA VAL A 44 11.03 42.08 21.97
C VAL A 44 12.41 41.51 21.59
N LYS A 45 13.47 42.30 21.81
CA LYS A 45 14.87 41.85 21.76
C LYS A 45 15.25 41.30 23.14
N THR A 46 15.64 40.03 23.20
CA THR A 46 16.27 39.42 24.37
C THR A 46 17.78 39.64 24.30
N GLN A 47 18.36 40.33 25.28
CA GLN A 47 19.81 40.48 25.47
C GLN A 47 20.30 39.38 26.43
N ILE A 48 21.31 38.62 26.00
CA ILE A 48 22.06 37.67 26.85
C ILE A 48 23.33 38.36 27.31
N THR A 49 23.49 38.55 28.62
CA THR A 49 24.69 39.11 29.24
C THR A 49 25.69 37.98 29.53
N MET A 50 26.86 37.98 28.88
CA MET A 50 27.97 37.09 29.25
C MET A 50 28.76 37.68 30.42
N LYS A 51 29.02 36.86 31.44
CA LYS A 51 29.89 37.18 32.59
C LYS A 51 31.37 37.06 32.20
N THR A 52 32.14 38.01 32.68
CA THR A 52 33.59 38.21 32.57
C THR A 52 34.43 37.07 33.16
N LEU A 53 35.48 36.65 32.43
CA LEU A 53 36.62 35.88 32.93
C LEU A 53 37.86 36.78 33.00
N SER A 54 38.64 36.62 34.07
CA SER A 54 39.75 37.48 34.52
C SER A 54 41.05 37.36 33.69
N PRO A 55 41.91 38.40 33.64
CA PRO A 55 43.10 38.41 32.79
C PRO A 55 44.36 38.00 33.57
N ARG A 56 45.04 36.93 33.13
CA ARG A 56 46.46 36.72 33.48
C ARG A 56 47.22 36.04 32.34
N LEU A 57 48.38 36.66 32.08
CA LEU A 57 49.51 36.30 31.22
C LEU A 57 49.43 36.69 29.73
N LEU A 58 50.47 37.43 29.38
CA LEU A 58 50.72 38.26 28.22
C LEU A 58 52.13 37.85 27.75
N TRP A 59 52.32 37.75 26.43
CA TRP A 59 53.59 37.62 25.68
C TRP A 59 54.32 36.26 25.68
N ILE A 60 54.40 35.63 24.51
CA ILE A 60 55.60 35.59 23.64
C ILE A 60 55.12 35.60 22.18
N ALA A 61 55.82 36.38 21.34
CA ALA A 61 55.52 36.64 19.94
C ALA A 61 56.55 36.00 19.00
N VAL A 62 56.12 35.82 17.74
CA VAL A 62 56.88 35.69 16.47
C VAL A 62 57.62 34.37 16.25
N ILE A 63 57.28 33.57 15.23
CA ILE A 63 57.89 33.47 13.86
C ILE A 63 57.08 32.32 13.19
N SER A 64 56.48 32.34 11.99
CA SER A 64 56.86 32.86 10.67
C SER A 64 55.61 33.14 9.82
N PHE A 65 55.71 34.18 8.99
CA PHE A 65 54.90 34.45 7.81
C PHE A 65 55.03 33.33 6.76
N ILE A 66 53.94 32.98 6.05
CA ILE A 66 53.88 32.86 4.58
C ILE A 66 52.42 32.60 4.14
N ILE A 67 51.86 33.62 3.46
CA ILE A 67 50.89 33.61 2.34
C ILE A 67 49.55 32.87 2.54
N ALA A 68 48.48 33.64 2.79
CA ALA A 68 47.16 33.37 2.21
C ALA A 68 46.40 34.69 2.01
N SER A 69 46.11 35.00 0.75
CA SER A 69 45.37 36.17 0.30
C SER A 69 43.95 36.17 0.86
N CYS A 70 43.47 37.36 1.25
CA CYS A 70 42.09 37.65 1.62
C CYS A 70 41.11 37.34 0.48
N THR A 71 39.94 36.79 0.81
CA THR A 71 38.64 37.36 0.44
C THR A 71 37.52 36.81 1.35
N LYS A 72 36.64 37.72 1.79
CA LYS A 72 35.35 37.48 2.46
C LYS A 72 34.58 36.33 1.79
N GLU A 73 34.09 35.37 2.57
CA GLU A 73 32.96 34.54 2.12
C GLU A 73 31.65 35.29 2.35
N GLU A 74 31.02 35.63 1.24
CA GLU A 74 29.65 36.10 1.13
C GLU A 74 28.75 34.86 1.19
N ILE A 75 27.79 34.83 2.12
CA ILE A 75 26.80 33.74 2.21
C ILE A 75 25.87 33.86 1.00
N THR A 76 26.09 33.02 -0.01
CA THR A 76 25.16 32.90 -1.14
C THR A 76 23.90 32.17 -0.69
N PRO A 77 22.68 32.66 -1.02
CA PRO A 77 21.46 31.89 -0.82
C PRO A 77 21.53 30.62 -1.68
N ARG A 78 21.13 29.48 -1.10
CA ARG A 78 20.98 28.21 -1.82
C ARG A 78 20.13 28.44 -3.09
N PRO A 79 20.56 27.95 -4.27
CA PRO A 79 19.77 28.10 -5.49
C PRO A 79 18.42 27.39 -5.32
N ALA A 80 17.36 28.07 -5.76
CA ALA A 80 16.02 27.49 -5.85
C ALA A 80 16.05 26.20 -6.69
N PRO A 81 15.19 25.21 -6.40
CA PRO A 81 15.06 24.03 -7.26
C PRO A 81 14.75 24.49 -8.69
N PRO A 82 15.34 23.85 -9.73
CA PRO A 82 15.04 24.21 -11.10
C PRO A 82 13.54 24.03 -11.36
N ALA A 83 12.95 24.99 -12.07
CA ALA A 83 11.57 24.92 -12.52
C ALA A 83 11.31 23.59 -13.26
N LYS A 84 10.20 22.92 -12.92
CA LYS A 84 9.72 21.71 -13.61
C LYS A 84 9.72 21.94 -15.11
N GLY A 85 10.69 21.35 -15.80
CA GLY A 85 10.69 21.27 -17.26
C GLY A 85 9.48 20.48 -17.71
N VAL A 86 8.74 21.01 -18.68
CA VAL A 86 7.67 20.29 -19.37
C VAL A 86 8.35 19.21 -20.21
N VAL A 87 8.44 18.00 -19.67
CA VAL A 87 8.67 16.80 -20.46
C VAL A 87 7.30 16.29 -20.91
N ASN A 88 7.05 16.35 -22.21
CA ASN A 88 6.01 15.54 -22.83
C ASN A 88 6.48 14.08 -22.79
N GLU A 89 6.26 13.42 -21.66
CA GLU A 89 6.42 11.97 -21.56
C GLU A 89 5.11 11.29 -21.96
N VAL A 90 5.14 10.66 -23.12
CA VAL A 90 4.16 9.65 -23.51
C VAL A 90 4.42 8.43 -22.63
N THR A 91 3.70 8.29 -21.53
CA THR A 91 3.86 7.16 -20.61
C THR A 91 3.24 5.91 -21.22
N ALA A 92 4.08 5.08 -21.86
CA ALA A 92 3.69 3.76 -22.31
C ALA A 92 3.58 2.80 -21.11
N THR A 93 2.40 2.22 -20.91
CA THR A 93 2.19 1.07 -20.01
C THR A 93 3.12 -0.06 -20.45
N ALA A 94 3.96 -0.61 -19.55
CA ALA A 94 4.85 -1.73 -19.89
C ALA A 94 4.08 -3.05 -20.03
N VAL A 95 3.32 -3.15 -21.12
CA VAL A 95 2.82 -4.39 -21.67
C VAL A 95 4.00 -5.10 -22.34
N SER A 96 4.26 -6.34 -21.95
CA SER A 96 5.35 -7.11 -22.57
C SER A 96 4.98 -7.66 -23.94
N LEU A 97 3.69 -7.89 -24.15
CA LEU A 97 3.15 -8.47 -25.37
C LEU A 97 1.65 -8.20 -25.48
N THR A 98 1.21 -7.78 -26.66
CA THR A 98 -0.19 -7.76 -27.08
C THR A 98 -0.35 -8.60 -28.35
N GLU A 99 -1.44 -9.33 -28.46
CA GLU A 99 -1.88 -9.99 -29.70
C GLU A 99 -3.39 -9.75 -29.88
N ASP A 100 -3.74 -9.06 -30.95
CA ASP A 100 -5.10 -8.66 -31.32
C ASP A 100 -5.64 -9.40 -32.56
N PHE A 101 -4.82 -10.28 -33.16
CA PHE A 101 -5.16 -11.05 -34.37
C PHE A 101 -5.45 -10.21 -35.62
N GLU A 102 -5.12 -8.92 -35.61
CA GLU A 102 -5.37 -7.99 -36.72
C GLU A 102 -4.35 -8.12 -37.86
N SER A 103 -3.36 -8.99 -37.70
CA SER A 103 -2.31 -9.25 -38.68
C SER A 103 -2.11 -10.74 -38.91
N GLY A 104 -1.69 -11.08 -40.13
CA GLY A 104 -1.61 -12.47 -40.57
C GLY A 104 -2.97 -13.03 -41.00
N THR A 105 -2.93 -14.19 -41.65
CA THR A 105 -4.14 -14.85 -42.15
C THR A 105 -3.99 -16.36 -42.03
N LYS A 106 -5.07 -17.03 -41.60
CA LYS A 106 -5.21 -18.48 -41.70
C LYS A 106 -6.69 -18.81 -41.83
N ALA A 107 -7.14 -19.21 -43.01
CA ALA A 107 -8.55 -19.45 -43.30
C ALA A 107 -9.00 -20.91 -43.07
N ALA A 108 -8.05 -21.85 -42.94
CA ALA A 108 -8.33 -23.27 -42.73
C ALA A 108 -8.12 -23.67 -41.27
N TYR A 109 -8.84 -24.67 -40.78
CA TYR A 109 -8.66 -25.23 -39.43
C TYR A 109 -7.45 -26.15 -39.28
N ALA A 110 -6.95 -26.71 -40.38
CA ALA A 110 -5.80 -27.64 -40.37
C ALA A 110 -4.57 -27.02 -39.68
N ALA A 111 -3.80 -27.85 -38.98
CA ALA A 111 -2.70 -27.37 -38.17
C ALA A 111 -1.64 -26.63 -38.99
N ALA A 112 -1.27 -25.41 -38.57
CA ALA A 112 -0.20 -24.65 -39.21
C ALA A 112 0.34 -23.55 -38.29
N ASN A 113 1.59 -23.12 -38.55
CA ASN A 113 2.13 -21.90 -37.98
C ASN A 113 1.58 -20.68 -38.73
N VAL A 114 1.25 -19.63 -37.99
CA VAL A 114 0.84 -18.32 -38.48
C VAL A 114 1.79 -17.29 -37.91
N THR A 115 2.22 -16.32 -38.73
CA THR A 115 2.94 -15.15 -38.24
C THR A 115 1.92 -14.05 -38.01
N LEU A 116 1.78 -13.64 -36.74
CA LEU A 116 0.90 -12.58 -36.28
C LEU A 116 1.73 -11.39 -35.78
N GLY A 117 1.07 -10.36 -35.25
CA GLY A 117 1.70 -9.10 -34.86
C GLY A 117 2.65 -9.27 -33.68
N SER A 118 2.31 -10.18 -32.75
CA SER A 118 3.17 -10.49 -31.61
C SER A 118 4.32 -11.45 -31.93
N GLY A 119 4.19 -12.27 -32.98
CA GLY A 119 5.14 -13.32 -33.32
C GLY A 119 4.52 -14.54 -34.00
N SER A 120 5.25 -15.66 -34.01
CA SER A 120 4.76 -16.91 -34.62
C SER A 120 3.91 -17.74 -33.66
N TRP A 121 2.73 -18.17 -34.10
CA TRP A 121 1.81 -19.00 -33.34
C TRP A 121 1.48 -20.27 -34.09
N TYR A 122 1.40 -21.40 -33.39
CA TYR A 122 0.87 -22.64 -33.90
C TYR A 122 -0.64 -22.71 -33.64
N PHE A 123 -1.42 -22.90 -34.70
CA PHE A 123 -2.87 -23.03 -34.66
C PHE A 123 -3.23 -24.46 -35.06
N ASP A 124 -3.98 -25.16 -34.22
CA ASP A 124 -4.55 -26.49 -34.52
C ASP A 124 -6.04 -26.51 -34.19
N GLU A 125 -6.86 -26.97 -35.14
CA GLU A 125 -8.32 -26.84 -35.10
C GLU A 125 -8.77 -25.40 -34.78
N ALA A 126 -7.98 -24.44 -35.26
CA ALA A 126 -8.17 -23.01 -35.07
C ALA A 126 -7.84 -22.24 -36.36
N LEU A 127 -8.41 -21.06 -36.52
CA LEU A 127 -8.18 -20.16 -37.67
C LEU A 127 -8.24 -18.68 -37.24
N ILE A 128 -7.87 -17.76 -38.13
CA ILE A 128 -8.10 -16.33 -37.98
C ILE A 128 -9.43 -15.99 -38.67
N GLY A 129 -10.46 -15.68 -37.87
CA GLY A 129 -11.84 -15.50 -38.31
C GLY A 129 -12.19 -14.03 -38.49
N ASN A 130 -12.84 -13.71 -39.61
CA ASN A 130 -13.26 -12.37 -39.99
C ASN A 130 -14.71 -12.31 -40.46
N LEU A 131 -15.51 -13.35 -40.19
CA LEU A 131 -16.94 -13.37 -40.53
C LEU A 131 -17.70 -12.39 -39.64
N SER A 132 -18.88 -11.94 -40.07
CA SER A 132 -19.77 -11.11 -39.25
C SER A 132 -20.20 -11.79 -37.93
N THR A 133 -20.16 -13.13 -37.89
CA THR A 133 -20.47 -13.93 -36.71
C THR A 133 -19.27 -14.19 -35.80
N ASP A 134 -18.05 -13.86 -36.23
CA ASP A 134 -16.90 -13.83 -35.34
C ASP A 134 -17.02 -12.61 -34.42
N VAL A 135 -17.08 -12.87 -33.12
CA VAL A 135 -17.06 -11.81 -32.11
C VAL A 135 -15.62 -11.34 -31.92
N LYS A 136 -15.36 -10.05 -32.15
CA LYS A 136 -14.02 -9.48 -32.27
C LYS A 136 -14.03 -7.98 -32.05
N THR A 137 -12.86 -7.43 -31.73
CA THR A 137 -12.55 -6.01 -31.80
C THR A 137 -11.66 -5.78 -33.01
N GLY A 138 -12.08 -4.94 -33.96
CA GLY A 138 -11.35 -4.78 -35.22
C GLY A 138 -11.85 -5.73 -36.32
N ALA A 139 -10.93 -6.20 -37.16
CA ALA A 139 -11.22 -6.96 -38.37
C ALA A 139 -11.22 -8.48 -38.16
N ALA A 140 -10.47 -9.01 -37.18
CA ALA A 140 -10.34 -10.44 -36.97
C ALA A 140 -10.28 -10.86 -35.49
N SER A 141 -10.46 -12.17 -35.24
CA SER A 141 -10.16 -12.82 -33.95
C SER A 141 -9.74 -14.26 -34.21
N ALA A 142 -9.09 -14.92 -33.25
CA ALA A 142 -8.88 -16.36 -33.36
C ALA A 142 -10.21 -17.11 -33.11
N ARG A 143 -10.54 -18.07 -33.97
CA ARG A 143 -11.70 -18.96 -33.79
C ARG A 143 -11.24 -20.40 -33.60
N ILE A 144 -11.65 -21.02 -32.51
CA ILE A 144 -11.25 -22.38 -32.12
C ILE A 144 -12.48 -23.30 -32.09
N ARG A 145 -12.36 -24.51 -32.65
CA ARG A 145 -13.41 -25.55 -32.63
C ARG A 145 -12.91 -26.84 -31.98
N ASN A 146 -13.80 -27.82 -31.79
CA ASN A 146 -13.46 -29.12 -31.20
C ASN A 146 -12.64 -28.93 -29.91
N THR A 147 -11.53 -29.65 -29.77
CA THR A 147 -10.54 -29.48 -28.70
C THR A 147 -9.26 -28.80 -29.21
N GLY A 148 -9.41 -27.82 -30.11
CA GLY A 148 -8.30 -27.10 -30.74
C GLY A 148 -7.52 -26.18 -29.80
N SER A 149 -6.42 -25.64 -30.32
CA SER A 149 -5.54 -24.75 -29.57
C SER A 149 -4.86 -23.69 -30.43
N ILE A 150 -4.45 -22.61 -29.77
CA ILE A 150 -3.49 -21.62 -30.28
C ILE A 150 -2.33 -21.51 -29.29
N THR A 151 -1.11 -21.61 -29.78
CA THR A 151 0.10 -21.76 -28.95
C THR A 151 1.24 -20.89 -29.47
N MET A 152 1.93 -20.18 -28.58
CA MET A 152 3.10 -19.38 -28.95
C MET A 152 4.29 -20.26 -29.36
N ASN A 153 5.00 -19.87 -30.43
CA ASN A 153 6.29 -20.47 -30.83
C ASN A 153 7.50 -19.59 -30.45
N PHE A 154 7.27 -18.55 -29.64
CA PHE A 154 8.28 -17.59 -29.20
C PHE A 154 8.06 -17.27 -27.73
N ASN A 155 9.06 -16.65 -27.10
CA ASN A 155 9.03 -16.37 -25.67
C ASN A 155 8.51 -14.96 -25.39
N ALA A 156 7.62 -14.82 -24.41
CA ALA A 156 7.40 -13.57 -23.69
C ALA A 156 8.27 -13.51 -22.43
N SER A 157 8.56 -12.31 -21.93
CA SER A 157 9.51 -12.09 -20.83
C SER A 157 8.84 -12.11 -19.45
N GLY A 158 8.18 -13.23 -19.10
CA GLY A 158 7.46 -13.41 -17.84
C GLY A 158 5.97 -13.09 -17.94
N ALA A 159 5.26 -13.17 -16.82
CA ALA A 159 3.88 -12.69 -16.69
C ALA A 159 3.49 -12.49 -15.22
N ASN A 160 2.97 -11.30 -14.93
CA ASN A 160 2.24 -10.97 -13.71
C ASN A 160 0.73 -11.04 -13.95
N THR A 161 0.29 -10.70 -15.15
CA THR A 161 -1.11 -10.84 -15.54
C THR A 161 -1.20 -11.21 -17.00
N ILE A 162 -2.07 -12.17 -17.30
CA ILE A 162 -2.50 -12.47 -18.67
C ILE A 162 -3.99 -12.19 -18.74
N THR A 163 -4.40 -11.32 -19.67
CA THR A 163 -5.82 -11.11 -19.98
C THR A 163 -6.12 -11.61 -21.38
N ILE A 164 -7.27 -12.26 -21.54
CA ILE A 164 -7.72 -12.85 -22.81
C ILE A 164 -9.20 -12.54 -22.98
N SER A 165 -9.57 -11.88 -24.07
CA SER A 165 -10.98 -11.71 -24.42
C SER A 165 -11.52 -12.97 -25.10
N HIS A 166 -12.75 -13.35 -24.76
CA HIS A 166 -13.39 -14.55 -25.28
C HIS A 166 -14.91 -14.39 -25.40
N ALA A 167 -15.51 -15.06 -26.38
CA ALA A 167 -16.96 -15.12 -26.61
C ALA A 167 -17.36 -16.39 -27.37
N VAL A 168 -18.64 -16.76 -27.33
CA VAL A 168 -19.16 -17.82 -28.21
C VAL A 168 -19.20 -17.31 -29.65
N PHE A 169 -18.94 -18.20 -30.60
CA PHE A 169 -19.07 -17.85 -32.02
C PHE A 169 -20.55 -17.78 -32.42
N GLY A 170 -21.02 -16.61 -32.88
CA GLY A 170 -22.41 -16.42 -33.30
C GLY A 170 -23.43 -16.85 -32.22
N ALA A 171 -24.17 -17.92 -32.51
CA ALA A 171 -25.17 -18.51 -31.61
C ALA A 171 -24.79 -19.93 -31.14
N ASP A 172 -23.51 -20.31 -31.28
CA ASP A 172 -23.02 -21.60 -30.77
C ASP A 172 -23.24 -21.70 -29.24
N GLY A 173 -23.40 -22.92 -28.74
CA GLY A 173 -23.57 -23.16 -27.32
C GLY A 173 -22.28 -22.93 -26.51
N SER A 174 -22.42 -22.89 -25.18
CA SER A 174 -21.28 -22.65 -24.29
C SER A 174 -20.16 -23.68 -24.47
N SER A 175 -18.93 -23.24 -24.22
CA SER A 175 -17.72 -24.06 -24.34
C SER A 175 -16.71 -23.71 -23.26
N THR A 176 -15.83 -24.65 -22.93
CA THR A 176 -14.79 -24.47 -21.92
C THR A 176 -13.40 -24.50 -22.53
N TRP A 177 -12.48 -23.73 -21.96
CA TRP A 177 -11.08 -23.68 -22.35
C TRP A 177 -10.17 -23.43 -21.15
N GLN A 178 -8.88 -23.66 -21.33
CA GLN A 178 -7.87 -23.56 -20.29
C GLN A 178 -6.66 -22.77 -20.80
N LEU A 179 -6.06 -21.99 -19.92
CA LEU A 179 -4.74 -21.40 -20.14
C LEU A 179 -3.66 -22.38 -19.68
N TRP A 180 -2.65 -22.59 -20.52
CA TRP A 180 -1.50 -23.42 -20.24
C TRP A 180 -0.21 -22.63 -20.47
N ILE A 181 0.71 -22.69 -19.53
CA ILE A 181 1.99 -21.97 -19.59
C ILE A 181 3.15 -22.95 -19.63
N SER A 182 4.14 -22.65 -20.47
CA SER A 182 5.45 -23.29 -20.50
C SER A 182 6.51 -22.30 -20.00
N THR A 183 7.42 -22.77 -19.16
CA THR A 183 8.61 -22.04 -18.68
C THR A 183 9.92 -22.63 -19.20
N ASP A 184 9.83 -23.64 -20.07
CA ASP A 184 10.94 -24.45 -20.59
C ASP A 184 11.05 -24.39 -22.13
N GLY A 185 10.64 -23.25 -22.71
CA GLY A 185 10.74 -23.00 -24.14
C GLY A 185 9.74 -23.78 -25.01
N GLY A 186 8.63 -24.24 -24.42
CA GLY A 186 7.56 -24.97 -25.10
C GLY A 186 7.68 -26.48 -25.04
N SER A 187 8.59 -27.02 -24.22
CA SER A 187 8.79 -28.48 -24.10
C SER A 187 7.66 -29.12 -23.30
N THR A 188 7.29 -28.50 -22.17
CA THR A 188 6.14 -28.91 -21.35
C THR A 188 5.25 -27.71 -21.06
N TYR A 189 3.97 -27.99 -20.84
CA TYR A 189 2.97 -26.98 -20.51
C TYR A 189 2.16 -27.44 -19.29
N THR A 190 1.90 -26.52 -18.37
CA THR A 190 1.06 -26.75 -17.18
C THR A 190 -0.16 -25.85 -17.21
N GLN A 191 -1.33 -26.40 -16.88
CA GLN A 191 -2.55 -25.61 -16.74
C GLN A 191 -2.33 -24.52 -15.67
N THR A 192 -2.78 -23.31 -15.97
CA THR A 192 -2.63 -22.15 -15.11
C THR A 192 -4.00 -21.48 -14.93
N GLY A 193 -4.43 -21.33 -13.68
CA GLY A 193 -5.77 -20.87 -13.33
C GLY A 193 -6.88 -21.91 -13.59
N SER A 194 -8.10 -21.50 -13.31
CA SER A 194 -9.29 -22.33 -13.46
C SER A 194 -9.68 -22.49 -14.94
N THR A 195 -10.38 -23.59 -15.26
CA THR A 195 -11.05 -23.74 -16.56
C THR A 195 -12.06 -22.61 -16.75
N VAL A 196 -12.00 -21.92 -17.88
CA VAL A 196 -12.89 -20.80 -18.22
C VAL A 196 -14.08 -21.32 -19.01
N THR A 197 -15.29 -20.90 -18.61
CA THR A 197 -16.52 -21.15 -19.37
C THR A 197 -16.84 -19.92 -20.22
N THR A 198 -16.96 -20.13 -21.52
CA THR A 198 -17.41 -19.13 -22.48
C THR A 198 -18.89 -19.37 -22.80
N SER A 199 -19.75 -18.46 -22.37
CA SER A 199 -21.20 -18.54 -22.58
C SER A 199 -21.82 -17.27 -23.19
N SER A 200 -21.09 -16.14 -23.17
CA SER A 200 -21.56 -14.85 -23.69
C SER A 200 -21.35 -14.73 -25.21
N THR A 201 -22.30 -14.10 -25.89
CA THR A 201 -22.20 -13.70 -27.31
C THR A 201 -21.46 -12.37 -27.52
N THR A 202 -21.04 -11.71 -26.43
CA THR A 202 -20.17 -10.53 -26.44
C THR A 202 -18.84 -10.87 -25.79
N LEU A 203 -17.75 -10.18 -26.18
CA LEU A 203 -16.45 -10.37 -25.57
C LEU A 203 -16.52 -10.15 -24.06
N GLN A 204 -16.07 -11.16 -23.32
CA GLN A 204 -15.76 -11.08 -21.90
C GLN A 204 -14.26 -11.24 -21.73
N THR A 205 -13.69 -10.70 -20.67
CA THR A 205 -12.25 -10.81 -20.41
C THR A 205 -11.99 -11.79 -19.28
N ALA A 206 -11.23 -12.84 -19.56
CA ALA A 206 -10.65 -13.72 -18.56
C ALA A 206 -9.30 -13.14 -18.10
N THR A 207 -9.13 -12.99 -16.80
CA THR A 207 -7.90 -12.46 -16.19
C THR A 207 -7.23 -13.54 -15.36
N PHE A 208 -5.95 -13.78 -15.63
CA PHE A 208 -5.11 -14.72 -14.91
C PHE A 208 -4.00 -13.93 -14.21
N THR A 209 -4.06 -13.85 -12.88
CA THR A 209 -3.01 -13.25 -12.06
C THR A 209 -1.93 -14.28 -11.80
N LEU A 210 -0.71 -13.97 -12.23
CA LEU A 210 0.47 -14.82 -12.23
C LEU A 210 1.62 -14.12 -11.49
N SER A 211 2.72 -14.85 -11.30
CA SER A 211 3.98 -14.28 -10.82
C SER A 211 5.13 -15.10 -11.39
N ILE A 212 5.20 -15.16 -12.73
CA ILE A 212 6.18 -15.96 -13.45
C ILE A 212 7.27 -15.03 -13.98
N THR A 213 8.49 -15.23 -13.52
CA THR A 213 9.69 -14.55 -14.04
C THR A 213 10.39 -15.42 -15.07
N GLY A 214 11.10 -14.80 -16.02
CA GLY A 214 11.81 -15.52 -17.07
C GLY A 214 10.94 -15.85 -18.28
N ASN A 215 11.50 -16.54 -19.26
CA ASN A 215 10.82 -16.78 -20.53
C ASN A 215 9.59 -17.67 -20.36
N ILE A 216 8.45 -17.23 -20.89
CA ILE A 216 7.22 -18.01 -20.93
C ILE A 216 6.69 -18.18 -22.35
N ARG A 217 5.89 -19.23 -22.55
CA ARG A 217 5.00 -19.39 -23.71
C ARG A 217 3.62 -19.78 -23.22
N LEU A 218 2.57 -19.27 -23.88
CA LEU A 218 1.20 -19.65 -23.56
C LEU A 218 0.59 -20.54 -24.65
N SER A 219 -0.37 -21.36 -24.21
CA SER A 219 -1.24 -22.18 -25.04
C SER A 219 -2.67 -22.04 -24.51
N ILE A 220 -3.58 -21.60 -25.37
CA ILE A 220 -5.01 -21.54 -25.08
C ILE A 220 -5.64 -22.77 -25.69
N ARG A 221 -6.22 -23.62 -24.85
CA ARG A 221 -6.72 -24.94 -25.24
C ARG A 221 -8.20 -25.03 -24.97
N LYS A 222 -9.00 -25.18 -26.02
CA LYS A 222 -10.41 -25.50 -25.86
C LYS A 222 -10.50 -26.96 -25.38
N VAL A 223 -11.25 -27.20 -24.31
CA VAL A 223 -11.36 -28.52 -23.68
C VAL A 223 -12.75 -29.11 -23.79
N SER A 224 -13.79 -28.30 -24.00
CA SER A 224 -15.07 -28.84 -24.45
C SER A 224 -14.94 -29.34 -25.89
N GLY A 225 -15.31 -30.59 -26.17
CA GLY A 225 -15.38 -31.10 -27.55
C GLY A 225 -16.62 -30.59 -28.31
N GLY A 226 -16.91 -31.23 -29.44
CA GLY A 226 -18.12 -30.97 -30.23
C GLY A 226 -18.01 -29.78 -31.20
N SER A 227 -19.13 -29.44 -31.83
CA SER A 227 -19.18 -28.46 -32.93
C SER A 227 -19.15 -27.00 -32.50
N ASN A 228 -19.38 -26.71 -31.21
CA ASN A 228 -19.40 -25.34 -30.70
C ASN A 228 -18.01 -24.71 -30.76
N ARG A 229 -17.97 -23.45 -31.22
CA ARG A 229 -16.76 -22.65 -31.38
C ARG A 229 -16.72 -21.50 -30.39
N ILE A 230 -15.50 -21.06 -30.10
CA ILE A 230 -15.23 -19.84 -29.33
C ILE A 230 -14.36 -18.90 -30.16
N ASN A 231 -14.58 -17.60 -29.97
CA ASN A 231 -13.67 -16.55 -30.39
C ASN A 231 -12.73 -16.20 -29.22
N ILE A 232 -11.46 -15.97 -29.54
CA ILE A 232 -10.40 -15.50 -28.65
C ILE A 232 -9.80 -14.25 -29.28
N ASP A 233 -9.64 -13.21 -28.48
CA ASP A 233 -9.20 -11.90 -28.95
C ASP A 233 -8.43 -11.16 -27.84
N ASN A 234 -7.74 -10.07 -28.21
CA ASN A 234 -7.09 -9.11 -27.30
C ASN A 234 -6.30 -9.75 -26.16
N ILE A 235 -5.31 -10.59 -26.51
CA ILE A 235 -4.41 -11.21 -25.54
C ILE A 235 -3.40 -10.15 -25.08
N THR A 236 -3.27 -9.97 -23.78
CA THR A 236 -2.24 -9.11 -23.18
C THR A 236 -1.45 -9.88 -22.14
N ILE A 237 -0.12 -9.85 -22.24
CA ILE A 237 0.80 -10.32 -21.21
C ILE A 237 1.46 -9.09 -20.59
N SER A 238 1.12 -8.82 -19.34
CA SER A 238 1.80 -7.80 -18.55
C SER A 238 2.85 -8.46 -17.68
N THR A 239 4.10 -8.04 -17.84
CA THR A 239 5.24 -8.51 -17.03
C THR A 239 5.51 -7.62 -15.84
N GLY A 240 4.59 -6.67 -15.55
CA GLY A 240 4.68 -5.69 -14.48
C GLY A 240 6.13 -5.35 -14.20
N THR A 241 6.72 -4.43 -14.97
CA THR A 241 8.11 -3.97 -14.81
C THR A 241 8.54 -4.12 -13.36
N SER A 242 9.62 -4.87 -13.13
CA SER A 242 10.34 -4.78 -11.86
C SER A 242 10.53 -3.29 -11.56
N GLY A 243 9.78 -2.81 -10.57
CA GLY A 243 9.47 -1.38 -10.40
C GLY A 243 7.96 -1.18 -10.32
N GLY A 244 7.41 -1.35 -9.11
CA GLY A 244 5.99 -1.20 -8.83
C GLY A 244 5.42 0.11 -9.39
N GLY A 245 4.30 -0.02 -10.11
CA GLY A 245 3.59 1.11 -10.71
C GLY A 245 2.75 0.75 -11.96
N GLY A 246 2.29 -0.49 -12.11
CA GLY A 246 1.28 -0.84 -13.11
C GLY A 246 -0.09 -0.85 -12.44
N THR A 247 -1.03 -0.06 -12.95
CA THR A 247 -2.40 0.06 -12.43
C THR A 247 -3.01 -1.30 -12.13
N PRO A 248 -3.25 -1.61 -10.85
CA PRO A 248 -3.86 -2.88 -10.51
C PRO A 248 -5.30 -2.95 -11.00
N GLY A 249 -5.77 -4.16 -11.29
CA GLY A 249 -7.14 -4.37 -11.73
C GLY A 249 -8.16 -3.86 -10.71
N ASP A 250 -9.41 -3.73 -11.14
CA ASP A 250 -10.54 -3.38 -10.28
C ASP A 250 -10.53 -4.15 -8.95
N ASN A 251 -10.91 -3.50 -7.85
CA ASN A 251 -10.90 -4.07 -6.49
C ASN A 251 -9.51 -4.53 -5.97
N SER A 252 -8.42 -4.28 -6.70
CA SER A 252 -7.10 -4.68 -6.25
C SER A 252 -6.63 -3.88 -5.05
N HIS A 253 -5.99 -4.57 -4.11
CA HIS A 253 -5.39 -3.97 -2.93
C HIS A 253 -4.26 -2.97 -3.23
N LEU A 254 -3.73 -2.92 -4.45
CA LEU A 254 -2.76 -1.92 -4.89
C LEU A 254 -3.34 -0.92 -5.90
N LEU A 255 -4.66 -0.88 -6.14
CA LEU A 255 -5.29 -0.04 -7.19
C LEU A 255 -4.71 1.38 -7.21
N LEU A 256 -4.58 1.99 -6.03
CA LEU A 256 -4.13 3.36 -5.87
C LEU A 256 -2.64 3.58 -6.17
N GLY A 257 -1.81 2.53 -6.13
CA GLY A 257 -0.37 2.69 -6.30
C GLY A 257 0.46 1.70 -5.49
N ASN A 258 1.77 1.73 -5.73
CA ASN A 258 2.76 1.12 -4.84
C ASN A 258 3.52 2.25 -4.11
N PRO A 259 3.13 2.60 -2.88
CA PRO A 259 3.60 3.78 -2.14
C PRO A 259 5.10 4.04 -2.13
N SER A 260 5.91 2.98 -2.06
CA SER A 260 7.36 3.07 -1.89
C SER A 260 8.13 2.38 -3.00
N GLY A 261 7.46 1.99 -4.09
CA GLY A 261 8.07 1.15 -5.13
C GLY A 261 8.59 -0.18 -4.60
N ALA A 262 7.93 -0.77 -3.60
CA ALA A 262 8.33 -2.03 -2.98
C ALA A 262 8.40 -3.17 -4.02
N VAL A 263 9.37 -4.07 -3.85
CA VAL A 263 9.65 -5.17 -4.80
C VAL A 263 9.59 -6.50 -4.08
N ALA A 264 8.98 -7.52 -4.70
CA ALA A 264 8.93 -8.89 -4.20
C ALA A 264 10.27 -9.61 -4.43
N SER A 265 11.35 -9.06 -3.88
CA SER A 265 12.71 -9.58 -4.02
C SER A 265 13.48 -9.40 -2.72
N THR A 266 14.17 -10.45 -2.29
CA THR A 266 14.98 -10.46 -1.06
C THR A 266 16.17 -9.51 -1.11
N SER A 267 16.51 -8.98 -2.30
CA SER A 267 17.48 -7.90 -2.49
C SER A 267 17.01 -6.56 -1.92
N TYR A 268 15.70 -6.41 -1.63
CA TYR A 268 15.09 -5.21 -1.04
C TYR A 268 14.50 -5.51 0.34
N PRO A 269 15.30 -5.95 1.33
CA PRO A 269 14.80 -6.49 2.60
C PRO A 269 14.08 -5.46 3.48
N THR A 270 14.32 -4.17 3.26
CA THR A 270 13.66 -3.07 3.99
C THR A 270 12.44 -2.50 3.26
N ASN A 271 12.14 -3.00 2.06
CA ASN A 271 11.03 -2.56 1.21
C ASN A 271 10.47 -3.74 0.38
N TYR A 272 10.22 -4.86 1.07
CA TYR A 272 9.90 -6.14 0.46
C TYR A 272 8.39 -6.26 0.22
N LEU A 273 7.96 -6.33 -1.03
CA LEU A 273 6.53 -6.45 -1.35
C LEU A 273 6.02 -7.85 -1.04
N MET A 274 4.93 -7.92 -0.28
CA MET A 274 4.24 -9.17 0.03
C MET A 274 2.74 -9.03 -0.28
N ASP A 275 2.22 -9.98 -1.05
CA ASP A 275 0.78 -10.16 -1.24
C ASP A 275 0.30 -11.26 -0.30
N GLN A 276 -0.66 -10.93 0.58
CA GLN A 276 -1.28 -11.85 1.54
C GLN A 276 -2.70 -12.26 1.11
N THR A 277 -3.03 -12.08 -0.18
CA THR A 277 -4.33 -12.34 -0.81
C THR A 277 -5.43 -11.36 -0.41
N TYR A 278 -5.51 -11.01 0.88
CA TYR A 278 -6.56 -10.14 1.43
C TYR A 278 -6.08 -8.71 1.71
N TYR A 279 -4.79 -8.46 1.55
CA TYR A 279 -4.12 -7.17 1.64
C TYR A 279 -2.70 -7.32 1.08
N VAL A 280 -2.08 -6.21 0.71
CA VAL A 280 -0.70 -6.16 0.21
C VAL A 280 0.12 -5.24 1.10
N LEU A 281 1.39 -5.56 1.34
CA LEU A 281 2.25 -4.74 2.18
C LEU A 281 3.66 -4.59 1.62
N SER A 282 4.33 -3.51 2.01
CA SER A 282 5.80 -3.45 2.02
C SER A 282 6.29 -3.81 3.41
N TYR A 283 7.04 -4.90 3.53
CA TYR A 283 7.64 -5.35 4.77
C TYR A 283 9.07 -4.81 4.94
N ASN A 284 9.41 -4.43 6.18
CA ASN A 284 10.75 -4.00 6.54
C ASN A 284 11.37 -4.98 7.52
N ASN A 285 12.26 -5.84 7.03
CA ASN A 285 12.92 -6.87 7.81
C ASN A 285 13.76 -6.31 8.96
N VAL A 286 14.30 -5.10 8.82
CA VAL A 286 15.09 -4.46 9.89
C VAL A 286 14.19 -3.93 11.01
N ARG A 287 13.00 -3.45 10.66
CA ARG A 287 12.06 -2.89 11.65
C ARG A 287 11.15 -3.94 12.29
N GLY A 288 11.03 -5.12 11.68
CA GLY A 288 10.10 -6.16 12.13
C GLY A 288 8.62 -5.82 11.91
N THR A 289 8.33 -4.77 11.14
CA THR A 289 6.98 -4.22 10.90
C THR A 289 6.80 -3.89 9.43
N PRO A 290 5.56 -3.78 8.92
CA PRO A 290 5.34 -3.21 7.60
C PRO A 290 5.74 -1.73 7.57
N ASN A 291 6.21 -1.26 6.42
CA ASN A 291 6.31 0.17 6.10
C ASN A 291 4.90 0.75 5.86
N TRP A 292 4.11 0.01 5.08
CA TRP A 292 2.71 0.28 4.79
C TRP A 292 2.00 -1.03 4.44
N VAL A 293 0.68 -1.04 4.61
CA VAL A 293 -0.26 -2.09 4.20
C VAL A 293 -1.41 -1.42 3.45
N SER A 294 -1.79 -1.98 2.31
CA SER A 294 -2.83 -1.49 1.42
C SER A 294 -3.88 -2.57 1.20
N TRP A 295 -5.16 -2.19 1.24
CA TRP A 295 -6.27 -3.08 0.97
C TRP A 295 -7.49 -2.34 0.43
N HIS A 296 -8.29 -3.08 -0.32
CA HIS A 296 -9.63 -2.69 -0.75
C HIS A 296 -10.66 -3.31 0.19
N ILE A 297 -11.75 -2.61 0.47
CA ILE A 297 -12.87 -3.18 1.20
C ILE A 297 -14.18 -2.75 0.57
N SER A 298 -15.01 -3.75 0.30
CA SER A 298 -16.39 -3.62 -0.14
C SER A 298 -17.30 -4.48 0.75
N SER A 299 -18.60 -4.48 0.43
CA SER A 299 -19.57 -5.30 1.16
C SER A 299 -19.27 -6.80 1.08
N SER A 300 -18.59 -7.30 0.04
CA SER A 300 -18.25 -8.72 -0.10
C SER A 300 -17.15 -9.20 0.85
N ASP A 301 -16.37 -8.27 1.42
CA ASP A 301 -15.32 -8.61 2.40
C ASP A 301 -15.88 -8.76 3.81
N LEU A 302 -17.11 -8.27 4.03
CA LEU A 302 -17.84 -8.34 5.27
C LEU A 302 -18.75 -9.55 5.29
N GLY A 303 -18.74 -10.28 6.40
CA GLY A 303 -19.56 -11.46 6.61
C GLY A 303 -19.71 -11.78 8.09
N SER A 304 -19.96 -13.06 8.39
CA SER A 304 -20.24 -13.55 9.75
C SER A 304 -19.10 -14.37 10.36
N ALA A 305 -17.95 -14.46 9.69
CA ALA A 305 -16.81 -15.19 10.24
C ALA A 305 -16.36 -14.55 11.57
N ALA A 306 -16.24 -15.39 12.60
CA ALA A 306 -15.77 -14.95 13.91
C ALA A 306 -14.32 -14.46 13.81
N ARG A 307 -13.94 -13.58 14.76
CA ARG A 307 -12.55 -13.17 14.95
C ARG A 307 -11.71 -14.39 15.37
N GLN A 308 -10.58 -14.62 14.72
CA GLN A 308 -9.79 -15.84 14.92
C GLN A 308 -8.81 -15.75 16.09
N ASP A 309 -8.26 -14.56 16.38
CA ASP A 309 -7.32 -14.36 17.50
C ASP A 309 -6.04 -15.22 17.43
N ASP A 310 -5.70 -15.71 16.25
CA ASP A 310 -4.62 -16.65 15.98
C ASP A 310 -3.32 -15.95 15.57
N PHE A 311 -2.86 -15.01 16.42
CA PHE A 311 -1.61 -14.28 16.23
C PHE A 311 -0.45 -15.25 15.99
N ARG A 312 0.23 -15.11 14.85
CA ARG A 312 1.30 -16.05 14.47
C ARG A 312 2.35 -15.43 13.58
N ALA A 313 3.56 -15.98 13.70
CA ALA A 313 4.65 -15.69 12.78
C ALA A 313 4.23 -15.99 11.33
N ASN A 314 4.72 -15.17 10.39
CA ASN A 314 4.51 -15.41 8.97
C ASN A 314 5.62 -16.30 8.41
N THR A 315 5.31 -17.57 8.18
CA THR A 315 6.27 -18.56 7.68
C THR A 315 6.64 -18.37 6.21
N SER A 316 5.95 -17.47 5.49
CA SER A 316 6.30 -17.09 4.10
C SER A 316 7.45 -16.08 4.02
N LEU A 317 7.91 -15.53 5.15
CA LEU A 317 9.08 -14.66 5.15
C LEU A 317 10.32 -15.41 4.66
N PRO A 318 11.22 -14.75 3.91
CA PRO A 318 12.44 -15.35 3.41
C PRO A 318 13.27 -16.04 4.50
N SER A 319 13.92 -17.15 4.14
CA SER A 319 14.78 -17.88 5.07
C SER A 319 15.87 -16.98 5.67
N GLY A 320 16.08 -17.11 6.97
CA GLY A 320 17.04 -16.30 7.74
C GLY A 320 16.51 -14.95 8.23
N TRP A 321 15.31 -14.54 7.83
CA TRP A 321 14.68 -13.34 8.38
C TRP A 321 14.04 -13.64 9.74
N TYR A 322 14.07 -12.65 10.64
CA TYR A 322 13.46 -12.79 11.94
C TYR A 322 11.93 -12.81 11.78
N GLN A 323 11.30 -13.90 12.24
CA GLN A 323 9.85 -14.01 12.22
C GLN A 323 9.28 -13.52 13.56
N VAL A 324 8.72 -12.32 13.57
CA VAL A 324 8.05 -11.76 14.75
C VAL A 324 6.97 -12.73 15.21
N GLY A 325 7.06 -13.17 16.46
CA GLY A 325 6.19 -14.18 17.04
C GLY A 325 5.02 -13.58 17.80
N ALA A 326 4.04 -14.42 18.14
CA ALA A 326 2.90 -14.00 18.95
C ALA A 326 3.32 -13.34 20.27
N THR A 327 4.40 -13.80 20.90
CA THR A 327 4.86 -13.31 22.21
C THR A 327 5.76 -12.08 22.15
N SER A 328 6.16 -11.61 20.96
CA SER A 328 7.10 -10.50 20.77
C SER A 328 6.66 -9.18 21.42
N TYR A 329 5.36 -9.04 21.71
CA TYR A 329 4.76 -7.83 22.28
C TYR A 329 4.51 -7.94 23.79
N SER A 330 4.65 -9.14 24.36
CA SER A 330 4.31 -9.43 25.75
C SER A 330 5.11 -8.56 26.72
N GLY A 331 4.41 -7.92 27.67
CA GLY A 331 5.03 -7.05 28.68
C GLY A 331 5.55 -5.71 28.18
N SER A 332 5.47 -5.42 26.87
CA SER A 332 6.01 -4.18 26.29
C SER A 332 5.22 -2.92 26.64
N GLY A 333 3.95 -3.07 27.02
CA GLY A 333 3.00 -1.97 27.18
C GLY A 333 2.38 -1.48 25.87
N PHE A 334 2.65 -2.15 24.74
CA PHE A 334 2.03 -1.89 23.44
C PHE A 334 1.11 -3.04 23.03
N ASP A 335 0.03 -2.70 22.33
CA ASP A 335 -0.85 -3.68 21.70
C ASP A 335 -0.23 -4.19 20.39
N ARG A 336 -0.70 -5.36 19.94
CA ARG A 336 -0.53 -5.84 18.56
C ARG A 336 -1.52 -5.09 17.66
N GLY A 337 -1.15 -3.88 17.28
CA GLY A 337 -1.97 -3.01 16.43
C GLY A 337 -2.02 -3.57 15.00
N HIS A 338 -3.22 -3.90 14.52
CA HIS A 338 -3.40 -4.40 13.16
C HIS A 338 -3.23 -3.25 12.16
N ASN A 339 -2.68 -3.53 10.97
CA ASN A 339 -2.78 -2.59 9.87
C ASN A 339 -4.10 -2.81 9.11
N CYS A 340 -4.24 -3.95 8.43
CA CYS A 340 -5.54 -4.42 7.94
C CYS A 340 -6.31 -5.06 9.12
N PRO A 341 -7.41 -4.46 9.59
CA PRO A 341 -8.07 -4.92 10.81
C PRO A 341 -8.92 -6.17 10.57
N SER A 342 -8.99 -7.04 11.58
CA SER A 342 -9.77 -8.27 11.52
C SER A 342 -11.24 -8.05 11.12
N ALA A 343 -11.85 -6.96 11.56
CA ALA A 343 -13.25 -6.63 11.25
C ALA A 343 -13.50 -6.23 9.78
N ASP A 344 -12.44 -5.97 9.00
CA ASP A 344 -12.53 -5.70 7.56
C ASP A 344 -12.46 -6.98 6.71
N ARG A 345 -12.24 -8.14 7.36
CA ARG A 345 -12.11 -9.46 6.73
C ARG A 345 -12.94 -10.49 7.47
N THR A 346 -14.25 -10.45 7.28
CA THR A 346 -15.20 -11.35 7.96
C THR A 346 -16.02 -12.21 6.98
N SER A 347 -15.69 -12.17 5.69
CA SER A 347 -16.30 -13.02 4.65
C SER A 347 -16.03 -14.52 4.87
N THR A 348 -14.81 -14.88 5.30
CA THR A 348 -14.42 -16.26 5.58
C THR A 348 -13.46 -16.33 6.78
N VAL A 349 -13.35 -17.52 7.39
CA VAL A 349 -12.36 -17.81 8.45
C VAL A 349 -10.94 -17.55 7.95
N THR A 350 -10.63 -17.96 6.71
CA THR A 350 -9.31 -17.76 6.10
C THR A 350 -8.98 -16.27 5.92
N ALA A 351 -9.95 -15.48 5.43
CA ALA A 351 -9.79 -14.03 5.31
C ALA A 351 -9.49 -13.40 6.68
N ASN A 352 -10.26 -13.76 7.71
CA ASN A 352 -10.07 -13.23 9.05
C ASN A 352 -8.71 -13.62 9.65
N SER A 353 -8.37 -14.92 9.60
CA SER A 353 -7.10 -15.46 10.09
C SER A 353 -5.89 -14.83 9.40
N SER A 354 -6.00 -14.41 8.13
CA SER A 354 -4.91 -13.73 7.43
C SER A 354 -4.48 -12.43 8.12
N THR A 355 -5.40 -11.73 8.79
CA THR A 355 -5.12 -10.45 9.47
C THR A 355 -4.27 -10.61 10.74
N PHE A 356 -4.15 -11.84 11.26
CA PHE A 356 -3.39 -12.16 12.48
C PHE A 356 -1.94 -12.56 12.24
N LEU A 357 -1.47 -12.52 10.99
CA LEU A 357 -0.04 -12.64 10.69
C LEU A 357 0.72 -11.46 11.29
N MET A 358 1.82 -11.72 12.01
CA MET A 358 2.61 -10.67 12.67
C MET A 358 3.25 -9.67 11.69
N THR A 359 3.35 -9.99 10.40
CA THR A 359 3.72 -9.05 9.33
C THR A 359 2.68 -7.93 9.11
N ASN A 360 1.47 -8.07 9.64
CA ASN A 360 0.41 -7.07 9.64
C ASN A 360 0.36 -6.26 10.96
N MET A 361 1.32 -6.46 11.89
CA MET A 361 1.29 -5.83 13.21
C MET A 361 2.31 -4.70 13.36
N ILE A 362 1.93 -3.69 14.15
CA ILE A 362 2.82 -2.66 14.68
C ILE A 362 2.65 -2.51 16.20
N PRO A 363 3.69 -2.09 16.96
CA PRO A 363 3.53 -1.68 18.35
C PRO A 363 2.68 -0.42 18.43
N GLN A 364 1.44 -0.54 18.90
CA GLN A 364 0.51 0.58 18.99
C GLN A 364 0.13 0.85 20.44
N ALA A 365 0.18 2.11 20.85
CA ALA A 365 -0.21 2.51 22.20
C ALA A 365 -1.68 2.12 22.45
N PRO A 366 -2.02 1.52 23.61
CA PRO A 366 -3.38 0.99 23.84
C PRO A 366 -4.50 2.01 23.63
N GLN A 367 -4.35 3.27 24.09
CA GLN A 367 -5.35 4.30 23.85
C GLN A 367 -5.47 4.69 22.36
N ASN A 368 -4.36 4.69 21.62
CA ASN A 368 -4.42 4.91 20.17
C ASN A 368 -5.18 3.74 19.50
N ASN A 369 -4.77 2.50 19.76
CA ASN A 369 -5.33 1.30 19.13
C ASN A 369 -6.83 1.11 19.45
N GLN A 370 -7.19 1.08 20.73
CA GLN A 370 -8.50 0.64 21.19
C GLN A 370 -9.58 1.73 21.09
N GLN A 371 -9.17 2.99 20.96
CA GLN A 371 -10.09 4.13 20.93
C GLN A 371 -9.96 4.86 19.59
N THR A 372 -8.99 5.77 19.44
CA THR A 372 -8.86 6.65 18.27
C THR A 372 -8.84 5.86 16.96
N TRP A 373 -8.00 4.82 16.89
CA TRP A 373 -7.84 3.99 15.69
C TRP A 373 -9.07 3.14 15.40
N ASN A 374 -9.57 2.43 16.42
CA ASN A 374 -10.79 1.63 16.30
C ASN A 374 -12.00 2.47 15.86
N ASN A 375 -12.12 3.73 16.34
CA ASN A 375 -13.19 4.64 15.93
C ASN A 375 -13.10 5.00 14.44
N LEU A 376 -11.89 5.22 13.90
CA LEU A 376 -11.67 5.44 12.47
C LEU A 376 -12.01 4.18 11.65
N GLU A 377 -11.63 3.00 12.14
CA GLU A 377 -11.92 1.73 11.48
C GLU A 377 -13.43 1.41 11.44
N MET A 378 -14.14 1.67 12.55
CA MET A 378 -15.60 1.57 12.57
C MET A 378 -16.25 2.55 11.59
N TYR A 379 -15.74 3.79 11.51
CA TYR A 379 -16.23 4.77 10.56
C TYR A 379 -16.01 4.31 9.10
N THR A 380 -14.84 3.75 8.80
CA THR A 380 -14.51 3.20 7.48
C THR A 380 -15.54 2.14 7.07
N ARG A 381 -15.85 1.18 7.95
CA ARG A 381 -16.89 0.16 7.68
C ARG A 381 -18.29 0.76 7.56
N SER A 382 -18.61 1.84 8.27
CA SER A 382 -19.90 2.52 8.12
C SER A 382 -20.09 3.11 6.72
N LEU A 383 -19.01 3.58 6.08
CA LEU A 383 -19.04 4.04 4.68
C LEU A 383 -19.32 2.89 3.72
N VAL A 384 -18.72 1.72 3.97
CA VAL A 384 -18.96 0.51 3.18
C VAL A 384 -20.43 0.08 3.28
N THR A 385 -20.97 0.00 4.49
CA THR A 385 -22.39 -0.30 4.72
C THR A 385 -23.33 0.74 4.09
N ALA A 386 -22.88 1.99 3.93
CA ALA A 386 -23.63 3.05 3.26
C ALA A 386 -23.62 2.96 1.71
N GLY A 387 -23.04 1.90 1.13
CA GLY A 387 -23.03 1.68 -0.32
C GLY A 387 -21.79 2.19 -1.05
N ASN A 388 -20.71 2.44 -0.30
CA ASN A 388 -19.40 2.74 -0.86
C ASN A 388 -18.52 1.49 -0.86
N GLU A 389 -17.45 1.57 -1.63
CA GLU A 389 -16.25 0.79 -1.46
C GLU A 389 -15.11 1.76 -1.11
N VAL A 390 -14.13 1.27 -0.37
CA VAL A 390 -13.03 2.12 0.07
C VAL A 390 -11.70 1.43 -0.13
N TYR A 391 -10.72 2.24 -0.52
CA TYR A 391 -9.33 1.83 -0.64
C TYR A 391 -8.56 2.45 0.52
N VAL A 392 -7.84 1.61 1.26
CA VAL A 392 -7.15 2.01 2.48
C VAL A 392 -5.67 1.73 2.34
N ILE A 393 -4.84 2.72 2.64
CA ILE A 393 -3.40 2.57 2.82
C ILE A 393 -3.07 3.02 4.24
N MET A 394 -2.46 2.16 5.03
CA MET A 394 -2.04 2.43 6.39
C MET A 394 -0.55 2.19 6.54
N GLY A 395 0.12 2.96 7.40
CA GLY A 395 1.49 2.68 7.76
C GLY A 395 1.93 3.39 9.02
N ASN A 396 3.24 3.41 9.22
CA ASN A 396 3.87 3.99 10.39
C ASN A 396 5.26 4.54 10.04
N TYR A 397 5.71 5.55 10.76
CA TYR A 397 7.05 6.13 10.60
C TYR A 397 7.62 6.61 11.93
N GLY A 398 8.89 7.01 11.87
CA GLY A 398 9.65 7.47 13.02
C GLY A 398 9.94 6.36 14.02
N THR A 399 10.51 6.76 15.15
CA THR A 399 10.84 5.88 16.27
C THR A 399 10.53 6.60 17.58
N GLY A 400 9.96 5.89 18.55
CA GLY A 400 9.66 6.47 19.87
C GLY A 400 8.17 6.70 20.11
N GLY A 401 7.49 5.67 20.61
CA GLY A 401 6.11 5.73 21.08
C GLY A 401 6.02 5.65 22.61
N THR A 402 4.84 5.92 23.15
CA THR A 402 4.57 5.79 24.59
C THR A 402 3.42 4.83 24.81
N GLY A 403 3.72 3.62 25.27
CA GLY A 403 2.74 2.61 25.64
C GLY A 403 2.17 2.81 27.05
N SER A 404 1.44 1.81 27.56
CA SER A 404 0.85 1.85 28.91
C SER A 404 1.90 1.86 30.04
N ASN A 405 3.12 1.40 29.77
CA ASN A 405 4.24 1.45 30.71
C ASN A 405 4.80 2.88 30.91
N GLY A 406 4.36 3.86 30.11
CA GLY A 406 4.90 5.22 30.11
C GLY A 406 6.29 5.33 29.48
N GLY A 407 6.85 6.55 29.46
CA GLY A 407 8.14 6.83 28.84
C GLY A 407 8.14 6.70 27.31
N THR A 408 9.32 6.82 26.70
CA THR A 408 9.50 6.64 25.25
C THR A 408 10.20 5.31 25.00
N THR A 409 9.55 4.43 24.24
CA THR A 409 10.09 3.15 23.79
C THR A 409 10.38 3.22 22.30
N THR A 410 11.59 2.87 21.89
CA THR A 410 12.02 2.88 20.48
C THR A 410 11.97 1.50 19.83
N THR A 411 12.16 0.44 20.61
CA THR A 411 12.08 -0.96 20.15
C THR A 411 11.52 -1.88 21.24
N ILE A 412 10.93 -3.00 20.83
CA ILE A 412 10.53 -4.12 21.69
C ILE A 412 11.18 -5.41 21.18
N ASP A 413 10.90 -6.54 21.84
CA ASP A 413 11.35 -7.87 21.41
C ASP A 413 12.87 -7.95 21.20
N ASN A 414 13.64 -7.49 22.19
CA ASN A 414 15.11 -7.42 22.13
C ASN A 414 15.66 -6.62 20.93
N GLY A 415 14.92 -5.63 20.44
CA GLY A 415 15.35 -4.78 19.32
C GLY A 415 14.83 -5.25 17.96
N HIS A 416 14.16 -6.40 17.87
CA HIS A 416 13.67 -6.95 16.61
C HIS A 416 12.43 -6.23 16.06
N VAL A 417 11.69 -5.51 16.90
CA VAL A 417 10.48 -4.78 16.47
C VAL A 417 10.61 -3.32 16.86
N THR A 418 10.60 -2.45 15.86
CA THR A 418 10.64 -0.99 16.03
C THR A 418 9.29 -0.45 16.49
N VAL A 419 9.30 0.41 17.50
CA VAL A 419 8.11 1.15 17.95
C VAL A 419 8.04 2.48 17.19
N PRO A 420 7.00 2.70 16.35
CA PRO A 420 6.87 3.94 15.60
C PRO A 420 6.46 5.09 16.52
N SER A 421 6.87 6.32 16.18
CA SER A 421 6.37 7.53 16.85
C SER A 421 4.99 7.93 16.35
N ASN A 422 4.63 7.54 15.13
CA ASN A 422 3.39 7.93 14.47
C ASN A 422 2.78 6.79 13.66
N VAL A 423 1.45 6.80 13.58
CA VAL A 423 0.65 5.87 12.79
C VAL A 423 -0.26 6.68 11.87
N TRP A 424 -0.32 6.32 10.59
CA TRP A 424 -1.08 7.07 9.60
C TRP A 424 -1.96 6.16 8.74
N LYS A 425 -3.05 6.71 8.21
CA LYS A 425 -4.00 6.02 7.33
C LYS A 425 -4.61 6.99 6.33
N VAL A 426 -4.68 6.57 5.08
CA VAL A 426 -5.36 7.25 3.97
C VAL A 426 -6.50 6.36 3.49
N ILE A 427 -7.70 6.93 3.35
CA ILE A 427 -8.91 6.24 2.92
C ILE A 427 -9.50 7.00 1.74
N VAL A 428 -9.55 6.36 0.57
CA VAL A 428 -10.23 6.88 -0.62
C VAL A 428 -11.63 6.27 -0.68
N VAL A 429 -12.66 7.11 -0.76
CA VAL A 429 -14.07 6.69 -0.69
C VAL A 429 -14.73 6.89 -2.04
N ILE A 430 -15.21 5.80 -2.65
CA ILE A 430 -15.96 5.84 -3.92
C ILE A 430 -17.25 5.04 -3.80
N ALA A 431 -18.27 5.41 -4.56
CA ALA A 431 -19.49 4.59 -4.64
C ALA A 431 -19.16 3.23 -5.28
N ASN A 432 -19.86 2.18 -4.83
CA ASN A 432 -19.74 0.83 -5.39
C ASN A 432 -19.90 0.85 -6.92
N GLY A 433 -19.03 0.16 -7.65
CA GLY A 433 -19.11 0.03 -9.10
C GLY A 433 -17.97 -0.81 -9.68
N ASN A 434 -17.75 -0.67 -10.99
CA ASN A 434 -16.57 -1.23 -11.66
C ASN A 434 -15.76 -0.14 -12.37
N ASN A 435 -14.49 -0.41 -12.67
CA ASN A 435 -13.50 0.54 -13.20
C ASN A 435 -13.17 1.64 -12.19
N ASP A 436 -12.86 1.24 -10.97
CA ASP A 436 -12.75 2.06 -9.76
C ASP A 436 -11.81 3.26 -9.94
N LEU A 437 -10.64 3.05 -10.55
CA LEU A 437 -9.67 4.13 -10.77
C LEU A 437 -10.26 5.26 -11.63
N SER A 438 -11.12 4.94 -12.61
CA SER A 438 -11.79 5.93 -13.46
C SER A 438 -12.88 6.73 -12.72
N ARG A 439 -13.37 6.21 -11.59
CA ARG A 439 -14.36 6.89 -10.72
C ARG A 439 -13.70 7.80 -9.69
N ILE A 440 -12.38 7.76 -9.55
CA ILE A 440 -11.63 8.71 -8.73
C ILE A 440 -11.50 10.01 -9.52
N THR A 441 -11.98 11.10 -8.93
CA THR A 441 -12.04 12.45 -9.51
C THR A 441 -11.53 13.46 -8.50
N SER A 442 -11.37 14.72 -8.92
CA SER A 442 -10.99 15.81 -8.01
C SER A 442 -12.01 16.11 -6.90
N SER A 443 -13.22 15.55 -6.98
CA SER A 443 -14.25 15.64 -5.94
C SER A 443 -14.35 14.39 -5.06
N THR A 444 -13.54 13.36 -5.35
CA THR A 444 -13.53 12.14 -4.54
C THR A 444 -13.08 12.44 -3.12
N ARG A 445 -13.82 11.94 -2.14
CA ARG A 445 -13.51 12.15 -0.73
C ARG A 445 -12.30 11.30 -0.35
N VAL A 446 -11.27 11.95 0.18
CA VAL A 446 -10.07 11.32 0.72
C VAL A 446 -9.90 11.73 2.18
N ILE A 447 -9.79 10.74 3.07
CA ILE A 447 -9.60 10.96 4.51
C ILE A 447 -8.17 10.54 4.85
N ALA A 448 -7.35 11.49 5.27
CA ALA A 448 -6.00 11.23 5.77
C ALA A 448 -5.91 11.57 7.26
N VAL A 449 -5.38 10.63 8.06
CA VAL A 449 -5.22 10.76 9.51
C VAL A 449 -3.79 10.38 9.88
N ASN A 450 -3.17 11.14 10.79
CA ASN A 450 -1.82 10.91 11.30
C ASN A 450 -1.80 11.11 12.81
N THR A 451 -1.74 10.02 13.57
CA THR A 451 -1.79 10.05 15.04
C THR A 451 -0.39 9.91 15.65
N PRO A 452 -0.10 10.62 16.75
CA PRO A 452 1.04 10.27 17.60
C PRO A 452 0.78 8.92 18.27
N ASN A 453 1.78 8.05 18.30
CA ASN A 453 1.67 6.73 18.90
C ASN A 453 1.90 6.78 20.43
N ILE A 454 1.00 7.45 21.13
CA ILE A 454 1.11 7.75 22.55
C ILE A 454 -0.14 7.33 23.31
N ASN A 455 0.03 6.93 24.58
CA ASN A 455 -1.05 6.48 25.44
C ASN A 455 -1.75 7.63 26.20
N SER A 456 -1.69 8.85 25.67
CA SER A 456 -2.39 10.04 26.19
C SER A 456 -3.17 10.76 25.10
N ILE A 457 -3.42 10.07 23.99
CA ILE A 457 -4.11 10.59 22.81
C ILE A 457 -5.62 10.74 23.07
N GLY A 458 -6.26 11.70 22.41
CA GLY A 458 -7.71 11.90 22.45
C GLY A 458 -8.45 10.87 21.59
N THR A 459 -9.69 10.57 21.96
CA THR A 459 -10.49 9.49 21.33
C THR A 459 -11.06 9.84 19.96
N ASP A 460 -11.19 11.13 19.65
CA ASP A 460 -11.72 11.61 18.38
C ASP A 460 -10.63 11.63 17.30
N TRP A 461 -10.69 10.67 16.38
CA TRP A 461 -9.76 10.58 15.26
C TRP A 461 -9.80 11.81 14.36
N LYS A 462 -10.92 12.55 14.30
CA LYS A 462 -11.07 13.73 13.45
C LYS A 462 -10.12 14.86 13.84
N SER A 463 -9.69 14.89 15.11
CA SER A 463 -8.70 15.84 15.63
C SER A 463 -7.28 15.61 15.07
N TYR A 464 -7.06 14.47 14.41
CA TYR A 464 -5.77 14.07 13.83
C TYR A 464 -5.81 14.00 12.30
N ARG A 465 -6.83 14.62 11.68
CA ARG A 465 -6.90 14.75 10.22
C ARG A 465 -5.76 15.60 9.69
N THR A 466 -5.27 15.21 8.54
CA THR A 466 -4.19 15.85 7.80
C THR A 466 -4.48 15.74 6.31
N SER A 467 -3.59 16.26 5.47
CA SER A 467 -3.60 16.02 4.02
C SER A 467 -2.75 14.78 3.69
N VAL A 468 -2.96 14.20 2.50
CA VAL A 468 -2.10 13.11 1.98
C VAL A 468 -0.68 13.65 1.74
N ASP A 469 -0.55 14.86 1.18
CA ASP A 469 0.73 15.56 0.97
C ASP A 469 1.59 15.60 2.24
N ALA A 470 0.97 15.82 3.40
CA ALA A 470 1.68 15.87 4.67
C ALA A 470 2.19 14.49 5.12
N ILE A 471 1.44 13.42 4.82
CA ILE A 471 1.88 12.04 5.07
C ILE A 471 3.02 11.68 4.12
N GLU A 472 2.91 12.03 2.84
CA GLU A 472 3.96 11.82 1.84
C GLU A 472 5.23 12.57 2.21
N THR A 473 5.11 13.83 2.66
CA THR A 473 6.23 14.62 3.17
C THR A 473 6.90 13.94 4.37
N ALA A 474 6.13 13.34 5.28
CA ALA A 474 6.66 12.68 6.47
C ALA A 474 7.32 11.32 6.17
N THR A 475 6.90 10.65 5.09
CA THR A 475 7.28 9.25 4.79
C THR A 475 8.22 9.11 3.59
N GLY A 476 8.20 10.07 2.66
CA GLY A 476 8.86 9.98 1.36
C GLY A 476 8.13 9.07 0.36
N TYR A 477 6.87 8.72 0.61
CA TYR A 477 6.05 7.86 -0.27
C TYR A 477 5.25 8.68 -1.28
N ASP A 478 4.75 7.99 -2.31
CA ASP A 478 3.78 8.47 -3.31
C ASP A 478 2.54 7.54 -3.25
N LEU A 479 1.55 7.92 -2.43
CA LEU A 479 0.49 7.05 -1.94
C LEU A 479 -0.56 6.72 -3.01
N LEU A 480 -0.92 7.69 -3.85
CA LEU A 480 -1.97 7.53 -4.87
C LEU A 480 -1.39 7.53 -6.30
N SER A 481 -0.15 7.06 -6.46
CA SER A 481 0.64 7.08 -7.71
C SER A 481 -0.08 6.64 -9.00
N ASN A 482 -1.11 5.80 -8.93
CA ASN A 482 -1.89 5.40 -10.11
C ASN A 482 -3.05 6.34 -10.46
N VAL A 483 -3.48 7.21 -9.53
CA VAL A 483 -4.48 8.26 -9.78
C VAL A 483 -3.86 9.31 -10.70
N PRO A 484 -4.58 9.86 -11.70
CA PRO A 484 -4.01 10.89 -12.58
C PRO A 484 -3.46 12.08 -11.79
N ALA A 485 -2.26 12.55 -12.15
CA ALA A 485 -1.54 13.60 -11.42
C ALA A 485 -2.34 14.91 -11.23
N SER A 486 -3.25 15.24 -12.17
CA SER A 486 -4.13 16.41 -12.04
C SER A 486 -5.20 16.25 -10.96
N ILE A 487 -5.62 15.01 -10.67
CA ILE A 487 -6.55 14.68 -9.59
C ILE A 487 -5.82 14.59 -8.26
N GLN A 488 -4.66 13.92 -8.23
CA GLN A 488 -3.76 13.85 -7.06
C GLN A 488 -3.54 15.25 -6.45
N GLN A 489 -3.10 16.22 -7.28
CA GLN A 489 -2.88 17.62 -6.86
C GLN A 489 -4.05 18.28 -6.12
N VAL A 490 -5.28 17.82 -6.37
CA VAL A 490 -6.46 18.34 -5.67
C VAL A 490 -6.76 17.53 -4.42
N VAL A 491 -6.87 16.20 -4.55
CA VAL A 491 -7.34 15.35 -3.45
C VAL A 491 -6.28 15.17 -2.36
N GLU A 492 -5.00 15.24 -2.71
CA GLU A 492 -3.89 15.02 -1.77
C GLU A 492 -3.57 16.25 -0.91
N ALA A 493 -3.83 17.45 -1.46
CA ALA A 493 -3.64 18.72 -0.77
C ALA A 493 -4.76 19.05 0.24
N GLN A 494 -5.94 18.42 0.09
CA GLN A 494 -7.09 18.70 0.93
C GLN A 494 -7.04 17.95 2.26
N VAL A 495 -7.57 18.60 3.30
CA VAL A 495 -7.88 17.96 4.58
C VAL A 495 -9.39 17.70 4.61
N ASP A 496 -9.80 16.45 4.83
CA ASP A 496 -11.21 16.09 5.00
C ASP A 496 -11.87 16.97 6.08
N ASN A 497 -13.09 17.44 5.80
CA ASN A 497 -13.80 18.40 6.64
C ASN A 497 -15.17 17.91 7.14
N GLN A 498 -15.49 16.62 6.99
CA GLN A 498 -16.79 16.04 7.35
C GLN A 498 -16.85 15.41 8.76
#